data_AF-A0A1A6I0N3-F1
#
_entry.id   AF-A0A1A6I0N3-F1
#
_cell.length_a   1.000
_cell.length_b   1.000
_cell.length_c   1.000
_cell.angle_alpha   90.00
_cell.angle_beta   90.00
_cell.angle_gamma   90.00
#
_symmetry.space_group_name_H-M   'P 1'
#
loop_
_entity.id
_entity.type
_entity.pdbx_description
1 polymer ?
#
loop_
_entity_poly.entity_id
_entity_poly.type
_entity_poly.pdbx_seq_one_letter_code
_entity_poly.pdbx_strand_id
1 'polypeptide(L)' 'GLASFKSFLKSEFSEENLEFWVNIDHFTKDITMKNLVEPSPSSFDLAQKRVHALMEKDSLPRFVRSEFYKELI' A
#
# COMPACT_ATOMS: atom_id res chain seq x y z
N GLY A 1 6.43 20.04 -14.56
CA GLY A 1 5.02 19.59 -14.43
C GLY A 1 4.97 18.17 -13.93
N LEU A 2 4.75 17.20 -14.81
CA LEU A 2 4.60 15.78 -14.45
C LEU A 2 5.88 15.14 -13.86
N ALA A 3 7.06 15.47 -14.41
CA ALA A 3 8.34 14.97 -13.90
C ALA A 3 8.65 15.50 -12.48
N SER A 4 8.42 16.79 -12.24
CA SER A 4 8.60 17.43 -10.94
C SER A 4 7.64 16.85 -9.89
N PHE A 5 6.39 16.60 -10.27
CA PHE A 5 5.40 15.94 -9.42
C PHE A 5 5.79 14.50 -9.08
N LYS A 6 6.31 13.75 -10.06
CA LYS A 6 6.79 12.38 -9.86
C LYS A 6 8.03 12.32 -8.96
N SER A 7 8.95 13.28 -9.08
CA SER A 7 10.11 13.39 -8.17
C SER A 7 9.71 13.78 -6.75
N PHE A 8 8.73 14.69 -6.58
CA PHE A 8 8.19 15.05 -5.27
C PHE A 8 7.52 13.85 -4.57
N LEU A 9 6.73 13.08 -5.32
CA LEU A 9 6.11 11.87 -4.76
C LEU A 9 7.15 10.80 -4.42
N LYS A 10 8.24 10.69 -5.18
CA LYS A 10 9.35 9.76 -4.89
C LYS A 10 10.20 10.18 -3.68
N SER A 11 10.20 11.46 -3.33
CA SER A 11 10.91 11.93 -2.14
C SER A 11 10.07 11.76 -0.87
N GLU A 12 8.74 11.88 -0.97
CA GLU A 12 7.84 11.70 0.17
C GLU A 12 7.38 10.25 0.39
N PHE A 13 7.34 9.45 -0.67
CA PHE A 13 6.98 8.04 -0.61
C PHE A 13 8.14 7.20 -1.17
N SER A 14 8.37 5.99 -0.63
CA SER A 14 9.35 5.07 -1.24
C SER A 14 8.95 4.82 -2.69
N GLU A 15 9.92 4.69 -3.60
CA GLU A 15 9.63 4.33 -4.99
C GLU A 15 8.74 3.09 -5.09
N GLU A 16 8.92 2.14 -4.16
CA GLU A 16 8.05 0.96 -4.00
C GLU A 16 6.58 1.33 -3.74
N ASN A 17 6.26 2.33 -2.91
CA ASN A 17 4.87 2.72 -2.62
C ASN A 17 4.14 3.30 -3.85
N LEU A 18 4.83 4.05 -4.71
CA LEU A 18 4.26 4.59 -5.93
C LEU A 18 3.99 3.50 -6.96
N GLU A 19 4.90 2.53 -7.05
CA GLU A 19 4.74 1.38 -7.93
C GLU A 19 3.69 0.41 -7.39
N PHE A 20 3.56 0.27 -6.06
CA PHE A 20 2.54 -0.58 -5.42
C PHE A 20 1.13 -0.01 -5.45
N TRP A 21 0.94 1.31 -5.37
CA TRP A 21 -0.39 1.92 -5.58
C TRP A 21 -0.90 1.72 -7.01
N VAL A 22 0.01 1.67 -7.98
CA VAL A 22 -0.29 1.30 -9.37
C VAL A 22 -0.42 -0.22 -9.53
N ASN A 23 0.25 -1.01 -8.68
CA ASN A 23 0.29 -2.47 -8.66
C ASN A 23 -0.53 -3.16 -7.54
N ILE A 24 -1.59 -2.56 -6.97
CA ILE A 24 -2.72 -3.41 -6.53
C ILE A 24 -3.21 -4.00 -7.83
N ASP A 25 -2.62 -5.15 -8.17
CA ASP A 25 -2.62 -5.68 -9.52
C ASP A 25 -4.05 -5.72 -10.03
N HIS A 26 -4.21 -5.48 -11.32
CA HIS A 26 -5.53 -5.50 -11.97
C HIS A 26 -6.33 -6.73 -11.53
N PHE A 27 -5.64 -7.85 -11.29
CA PHE A 27 -6.17 -9.09 -10.72
C PHE A 27 -6.78 -8.95 -9.31
N THR A 28 -6.07 -8.40 -8.32
CA THR A 28 -6.62 -8.19 -6.97
C THR A 28 -7.79 -7.23 -7.03
N LYS A 29 -7.70 -6.18 -7.86
CA LYS A 29 -8.80 -5.24 -8.09
C LYS A 29 -10.01 -5.95 -8.72
N ASP A 30 -9.81 -6.78 -9.74
CA ASP A 30 -10.87 -7.53 -10.40
C ASP A 30 -11.55 -8.52 -9.45
N ILE A 31 -10.76 -9.21 -8.61
CA ILE A 31 -11.30 -10.14 -7.60
C ILE A 31 -12.11 -9.38 -6.57
N THR A 32 -11.59 -8.26 -6.04
CA THR A 32 -12.34 -7.42 -5.12
C THR A 32 -13.63 -6.92 -5.76
N MET A 33 -13.60 -6.48 -7.02
CA MET A 33 -14.81 -6.03 -7.73
C MET A 33 -15.82 -7.16 -7.95
N LYS A 34 -15.36 -8.38 -8.27
CA LYS A 34 -16.23 -9.56 -8.36
C LYS A 34 -16.86 -9.92 -7.01
N ASN A 35 -16.08 -9.87 -5.94
CA ASN A 35 -16.55 -10.15 -4.58
C ASN A 35 -17.48 -9.07 -4.02
N LEU A 36 -17.60 -7.92 -4.69
CA LEU A 36 -18.54 -6.85 -4.34
C LEU A 36 -19.90 -6.98 -5.04
N VAL A 37 -20.04 -7.91 -5.98
CA VAL A 37 -21.36 -8.25 -6.57
C VAL A 37 -22.28 -8.82 -5.49
N GLU A 38 -21.74 -9.63 -4.58
CA GLU A 38 -22.40 -10.09 -3.36
C GLU A 38 -21.46 -9.88 -2.17
N PRO A 39 -21.55 -8.72 -1.49
CA PRO A 39 -20.63 -8.37 -0.42
C PRO A 39 -20.72 -9.32 0.77
N SER A 40 -19.56 -9.70 1.28
CA SER A 40 -19.40 -10.49 2.50
C SER A 40 -18.24 -9.92 3.33
N PRO A 41 -18.09 -10.32 4.60
CA PRO A 41 -16.97 -9.88 5.43
C PRO A 41 -15.59 -10.17 4.83
N SER A 42 -15.48 -11.16 3.93
CA SER A 42 -14.23 -11.55 3.28
C SER A 42 -14.00 -10.91 1.90
N SER A 43 -14.89 -10.01 1.43
CA SER A 43 -14.82 -9.44 0.08
C SER A 43 -13.50 -8.70 -0.20
N PHE A 44 -12.81 -8.23 0.85
CA PHE A 44 -11.55 -7.51 0.76
C PHE A 44 -10.33 -8.31 1.24
N ASP A 45 -10.47 -9.58 1.65
CA ASP A 45 -9.40 -10.36 2.27
C ASP A 45 -8.13 -10.41 1.42
N LEU A 46 -8.27 -10.60 0.11
CA LEU A 46 -7.14 -10.65 -0.81
C LEU A 46 -6.43 -9.29 -0.89
N ALA A 47 -7.19 -8.20 -1.02
CA ALA A 47 -6.64 -6.85 -1.04
C ALA A 47 -5.95 -6.50 0.28
N GLN A 48 -6.59 -6.84 1.41
CA GLN A 48 -6.04 -6.62 2.74
C GLN A 48 -4.74 -7.40 2.96
N LYS A 49 -4.68 -8.69 2.56
CA LYS A 49 -3.45 -9.49 2.62
C LYS A 49 -2.32 -8.87 1.78
N ARG A 50 -2.64 -8.38 0.59
CA ARG A 50 -1.65 -7.73 -0.29
C ARG A 50 -1.10 -6.46 0.34
N VAL A 51 -1.99 -5.58 0.82
CA VAL A 51 -1.59 -4.33 1.48
C VAL A 51 -0.79 -4.59 2.76
N HIS A 52 -1.20 -5.59 3.57
CA HIS A 52 -0.49 -5.93 4.80
C HIS A 52 0.94 -6.41 4.52
N ALA A 53 1.12 -7.35 3.59
CA ALA A 53 2.45 -7.87 3.23
C ALA A 53 3.38 -6.77 2.70
N LEU A 54 2.79 -5.78 2.03
CA LEU A 54 3.44 -4.56 1.55
C LEU A 54 3.96 -3.70 2.70
N MET A 55 3.06 -3.43 3.66
CA MET A 55 3.35 -2.63 4.83
C MET A 55 4.46 -3.29 5.64
N GLU A 56 4.40 -4.60 5.89
CA GLU A 56 5.44 -5.35 6.60
C GLU A 56 6.82 -5.26 5.96
N LYS A 57 6.89 -5.21 4.61
CA LYS A 57 8.16 -5.19 3.88
C LYS A 57 8.82 -3.81 3.86
N ASP A 58 8.04 -2.74 3.84
CA ASP A 58 8.58 -1.39 3.62
C ASP A 58 8.16 -0.38 4.68
N SER A 59 6.85 -0.16 4.85
CA SER A 59 6.34 0.89 5.75
C SER A 59 6.57 0.60 7.23
N LEU A 60 6.45 -0.66 7.65
CA LEU A 60 6.62 -1.08 9.04
C LEU A 60 8.10 -0.98 9.50
N PRO A 61 9.11 -1.47 8.76
CA PRO A 61 10.51 -1.24 9.12
C PRO A 61 10.89 0.23 9.21
N ARG A 62 10.35 1.08 8.32
CA ARG A 62 10.57 2.54 8.36
C ARG A 62 9.90 3.17 9.59
N PHE A 63 8.67 2.77 9.89
CA PHE A 63 7.95 3.21 11.07
C PHE A 63 8.72 2.89 12.35
N VAL A 64 9.20 1.66 12.52
CA VAL A 64 9.98 1.24 13.71
C VAL A 64 11.28 2.04 13.86
N ARG A 65 11.88 2.50 12.75
CA ARG A 65 13.08 3.36 12.77
C ARG A 65 12.79 4.84 12.99
N SER A 66 11.54 5.27 12.84
CA SER A 66 11.15 6.67 12.94
C SER A 66 11.17 7.18 14.38
N GLU A 67 11.38 8.49 14.56
CA GLU A 67 11.32 9.12 15.88
C GLU A 67 9.95 8.96 16.53
N PHE A 68 8.87 8.91 15.75
CA PHE A 68 7.52 8.68 16.24
C PHE A 68 7.39 7.37 17.03
N TYR A 69 7.97 6.28 16.53
CA TYR A 69 7.97 5.01 17.27
C TYR A 69 8.88 5.07 18.50
N LYS A 70 10.03 5.75 18.39
CA LYS A 70 10.99 5.90 19.48
C LYS A 70 10.48 6.78 20.63
N GLU A 71 9.61 7.75 20.36
CA GLU A 71 8.95 8.57 21.39
C GLU A 71 7.85 7.81 22.14
N LEU A 72 7.38 6.69 21.60
CA LEU A 72 6.32 5.86 22.18
C LEU A 72 6.84 4.80 23.16
N ILE A 73 8.15 4.52 23.14
CA ILE A 73 8.85 3.53 23.96
C ILE A 73 9.75 4.21 24.99
#